data_AF-A0A1T5H1A4-F1
#
_entry.id   AF-A0A1T5H1A4-F1
#
_cell.length_a   1.000
_cell.length_b   1.000
_cell.length_c   1.000
_cell.angle_alpha   90.00
_cell.angle_beta   90.00
_cell.angle_gamma   90.00
#
_symmetry.space_group_name_H-M   'P 1'
#
loop_
_entity.id
_entity.type
_entity.pdbx_description
1 polymer ?
#
loop_
_entity_poly.entity_id
_entity_poly.type
_entity_poly.pdbx_seq_one_letter_code
_entity_poly.pdbx_strand_id
1 'polypeptide(L)'
;MGKVFLFLEKTNEPSIKRIASYVYVPEYLTEEELKQGILVDEVPQAENIPGKRADLFYNTDTQELFYKYFDEVLPPTSPEQQIKDLQKELNAVKTENKTLMLALAESAEAQQRDKTENQLAVADLVETLINKEVL
;
A
#
# COMPACT_ATOMS: atom_id res chain seq x y z
N MET A 1 33.48 -19.56 16.83
CA MET A 1 32.08 -19.33 16.40
C MET A 1 31.60 -20.60 15.74
N GLY A 2 30.42 -21.11 16.12
CA GLY A 2 29.83 -22.30 15.51
C GLY A 2 29.16 -21.93 14.19
N LYS A 3 29.15 -22.86 13.23
CA LYS A 3 28.45 -22.68 11.95
C LYS A 3 26.94 -22.59 12.19
N VAL A 4 26.27 -21.70 11.47
CA VAL A 4 24.82 -21.47 11.54
C VAL A 4 24.17 -22.04 10.30
N PHE A 5 23.14 -22.87 10.48
CA PHE A 5 22.33 -23.37 9.37
C PHE A 5 21.11 -22.47 9.16
N LEU A 6 20.88 -22.05 7.93
CA LEU A 6 19.79 -21.15 7.55
C LEU A 6 18.79 -21.90 6.66
N PHE A 7 17.52 -21.94 7.06
CA PHE A 7 16.46 -22.55 6.27
C PHE A 7 15.99 -21.60 5.17
N LEU A 8 15.96 -22.09 3.93
CA LEU A 8 15.60 -21.31 2.75
C LEU A 8 14.13 -21.49 2.40
N GLU A 9 13.35 -20.43 2.57
CA GLU A 9 11.96 -20.34 2.12
C GLU A 9 11.88 -19.76 0.71
N LYS A 10 11.00 -20.31 -0.13
CA LYS A 10 10.78 -19.81 -1.48
C LYS A 10 10.11 -18.45 -1.44
N THR A 11 10.55 -17.55 -2.31
CA THR A 11 9.88 -16.27 -2.56
C THR A 11 9.34 -16.22 -3.99
N ASN A 12 8.66 -15.13 -4.34
CA ASN A 12 8.21 -14.88 -5.71
C ASN A 12 9.39 -14.70 -6.70
N GLU A 13 10.57 -14.36 -6.19
CA GLU A 13 11.79 -14.19 -6.98
C GLU A 13 12.58 -15.53 -6.97
N PRO A 14 12.88 -16.13 -8.13
CA PRO A 14 13.52 -17.45 -8.18
C PRO A 14 14.89 -17.51 -7.49
N SER A 15 15.69 -16.45 -7.61
CA SER A 15 17.04 -16.37 -7.05
C SER A 15 17.07 -15.84 -5.61
N ILE A 16 15.95 -15.34 -5.09
CA ILE A 16 15.88 -14.83 -3.72
C ILE A 16 15.15 -15.83 -2.83
N LYS A 17 15.80 -16.20 -1.74
CA LYS A 17 15.22 -17.04 -0.67
C LYS A 17 15.11 -16.22 0.59
N ARG A 18 14.01 -16.39 1.31
CA ARG A 18 13.81 -15.77 2.62
C ARG A 18 14.34 -16.73 3.68
N ILE A 19 15.00 -16.20 4.70
CA ILE A 19 15.43 -17.02 5.83
C ILE A 19 14.29 -17.05 6.84
N ALA A 20 13.64 -18.21 6.99
CA ALA A 20 12.52 -18.38 7.91
C ALA A 20 12.99 -18.67 9.35
N SER A 21 14.07 -19.43 9.48
CA SER A 21 14.66 -19.82 10.76
C SER A 21 16.14 -20.15 10.58
N TYR A 22 16.86 -20.14 11.69
CA TYR A 22 18.28 -20.51 11.74
C TYR A 22 18.61 -21.32 12.98
N VAL A 23 19.57 -22.23 12.86
CA VAL A 23 19.96 -23.18 13.91
C VAL A 23 21.47 -23.09 14.13
N TYR A 24 21.88 -22.85 15.38
CA TYR A 24 23.28 -22.73 15.78
C TYR A 24 23.97 -24.08 16.07
N VAL A 25 23.19 -25.16 16.12
CA VAL A 25 23.70 -26.52 16.35
C VAL A 25 23.24 -27.42 15.19
N PRO A 26 23.84 -27.27 14.00
CA PRO A 26 23.42 -28.01 12.80
C PRO A 26 23.61 -29.52 12.92
N GLU A 27 24.40 -29.99 13.88
CA GLU A 27 24.65 -31.40 14.17
C GLU A 27 23.40 -32.18 14.61
N TYR A 28 22.36 -31.47 15.08
CA TYR A 28 21.06 -32.08 15.43
C TYR A 28 20.08 -32.16 14.26
N LEU A 29 20.46 -31.65 13.09
CA LEU A 29 19.61 -31.71 11.90
C LEU A 29 19.78 -33.04 11.19
N THR A 30 18.67 -33.57 10.69
CA THR A 30 18.65 -34.73 9.80
C THR A 30 19.20 -34.37 8.42
N GLU A 31 19.63 -35.38 7.65
CA GLU A 31 20.08 -35.16 6.27
C GLU A 31 19.00 -34.52 5.38
N GLU A 32 17.72 -34.80 5.65
CA GLU A 32 16.61 -34.19 4.92
C GLU A 32 16.43 -32.70 5.25
N GLU A 33 16.66 -32.31 6.51
CA GLU A 33 16.64 -30.91 6.92
C GLU A 33 17.84 -30.14 6.36
N LEU A 34 19.02 -30.77 6.32
CA LEU A 34 20.23 -30.17 5.76
C LEU A 34 20.10 -29.84 4.26
N LYS A 35 19.23 -30.53 3.53
CA LYS A 35 18.93 -30.22 2.12
C LYS A 35 18.04 -28.98 1.93
N GLN A 36 17.41 -28.47 2.99
CA GLN A 36 16.46 -27.36 2.91
C GLN A 36 17.12 -25.99 3.12
N GLY A 37 18.44 -25.95 3.27
CA GLY A 37 19.13 -24.76 3.75
C GLY A 37 20.58 -24.64 3.31
N ILE A 38 21.26 -23.67 3.91
CA ILE A 38 22.70 -23.43 3.72
C ILE A 38 23.40 -23.31 5.05
N LEU A 39 24.68 -23.68 5.08
CA LEU A 39 25.53 -23.54 6.25
C LEU A 39 26.44 -22.32 6.05
N VAL A 40 26.38 -21.37 6.99
CA VAL A 40 27.20 -20.16 6.98
C VAL A 40 28.02 -20.06 8.25
N ASP A 41 29.15 -19.37 8.18
CA ASP A 41 30.00 -19.17 9.36
C ASP A 41 29.45 -18.06 10.28
N GLU A 42 28.82 -17.03 9.68
CA GLU A 42 28.25 -15.90 10.40
C GLU A 42 27.00 -15.36 9.69
N VAL A 43 26.08 -14.81 10.48
CA VAL A 43 24.89 -14.10 10.00
C VAL A 43 25.12 -12.60 10.19
N PRO A 44 24.96 -11.76 9.15
CA PRO A 44 25.14 -10.32 9.30
C PRO A 44 24.17 -9.74 10.34
N GLN A 45 24.60 -8.71 11.05
CA GLN A 45 23.73 -7.98 11.98
C GLN A 45 22.84 -7.00 11.20
N ALA A 46 21.54 -6.99 11.50
CA ALA A 46 20.61 -6.01 10.94
C ALA A 46 20.87 -4.61 11.51
N GLU A 47 20.63 -3.57 10.71
CA GLU A 47 20.58 -2.20 11.22
C GLU A 47 19.28 -1.98 11.99
N ASN A 48 19.36 -1.28 13.12
CA ASN A 48 18.17 -0.91 13.89
C ASN A 48 17.59 0.40 13.32
N ILE A 49 16.62 0.26 12.42
CA ILE A 49 15.91 1.39 11.83
C ILE A 49 14.55 1.54 12.53
N PRO A 50 14.26 2.68 13.20
CA PRO A 50 13.00 2.87 13.91
C PRO A 50 11.77 2.64 13.03
N GLY A 51 10.85 1.78 13.50
CA GLY A 51 9.59 1.47 12.79
C GLY A 51 9.75 0.56 11.57
N LYS A 52 10.92 -0.05 11.36
CA LYS A 52 11.15 -1.03 10.31
C LYS A 52 11.46 -2.41 10.90
N ARG A 53 10.86 -3.44 10.32
CA ARG A 53 11.24 -4.84 10.56
C ARG A 53 12.26 -5.28 9.52
N ALA A 54 13.38 -5.85 9.97
CA ALA A 54 14.41 -6.41 9.11
C ALA A 54 14.19 -7.92 8.93
N ASP A 55 13.90 -8.35 7.69
CA ASP A 55 13.83 -9.77 7.34
C ASP A 55 15.09 -10.14 6.54
N LEU A 56 15.72 -11.26 6.89
CA LEU A 56 16.93 -11.75 6.24
C LEU A 56 16.60 -12.55 4.98
N PHE A 57 17.36 -12.30 3.93
CA PHE A 57 17.27 -12.98 2.64
C PHE A 57 18.63 -13.48 2.19
N TYR A 58 18.59 -14.47 1.30
CA TYR A 58 19.75 -15.05 0.64
C TYR A 58 19.57 -14.99 -0.88
N ASN A 59 20.56 -14.47 -1.58
CA ASN A 59 20.62 -14.50 -3.04
C ASN A 59 21.37 -15.77 -3.48
N THR A 60 20.72 -16.66 -4.20
CA THR A 60 21.34 -17.91 -4.69
C THR A 60 22.36 -17.69 -5.80
N ASP A 61 22.28 -16.56 -6.51
CA ASP A 61 23.15 -16.25 -7.64
C ASP A 61 24.48 -15.65 -7.15
N THR A 62 24.42 -14.71 -6.20
CA THR A 62 25.62 -14.07 -5.62
C THR A 62 26.12 -14.74 -4.34
N GLN A 63 25.32 -15.63 -3.75
CA GLN A 63 25.58 -16.27 -2.46
C GLN A 63 25.67 -15.28 -1.28
N GLU A 64 25.01 -14.13 -1.40
CA GLU A 64 25.05 -13.07 -0.38
C GLU A 64 23.80 -13.07 0.50
N LEU A 65 24.02 -12.78 1.78
CA LEU A 65 22.98 -12.51 2.77
C LEU A 65 22.71 -11.01 2.85
N PHE A 66 21.44 -10.62 2.85
CA PHE A 66 21.05 -9.21 2.94
C PHE A 66 19.69 -9.04 3.61
N TYR A 67 19.46 -7.86 4.18
CA TYR A 67 18.20 -7.52 4.84
C TYR A 67 17.29 -6.72 3.91
N LYS A 68 16.00 -7.09 3.85
CA LYS A 68 14.95 -6.20 3.35
C LYS A 68 14.20 -5.62 4.55
N TYR A 69 13.98 -4.31 4.52
CA TYR A 69 13.31 -3.57 5.60
C TYR A 69 11.86 -3.27 5.21
N PHE A 70 10.94 -3.72 6.05
CA PHE A 70 9.52 -3.53 5.86
C PHE A 70 8.99 -2.55 6.90
N ASP A 71 8.00 -1.73 6.52
CA ASP A 71 7.28 -0.92 7.50
C ASP A 71 6.62 -1.83 8.53
N GLU A 72 7.05 -1.67 9.78
CA GLU A 72 6.45 -2.37 10.88
C GLU A 72 5.18 -1.60 11.26
N VAL A 73 4.06 -1.99 10.64
CA VAL A 73 2.75 -1.58 11.12
C VAL A 73 2.55 -2.32 12.44
N LEU A 74 2.97 -1.69 13.53
CA LEU A 74 2.72 -2.21 14.86
C LEU A 74 1.20 -2.35 14.99
N PRO A 75 0.69 -3.55 15.34
CA PRO A 75 -0.70 -3.68 15.70
C PRO A 75 -0.99 -2.68 16.83
N PRO A 76 -2.19 -2.10 16.89
CA PRO A 76 -2.52 -1.13 17.91
C PRO A 76 -2.18 -1.72 19.28
N THR A 77 -1.34 -1.02 20.03
CA THR A 77 -0.80 -1.48 21.31
C THR A 77 -1.87 -1.64 22.39
N SER A 78 -3.08 -1.14 22.12
CA SER A 78 -4.25 -1.22 22.99
C SER A 78 -5.56 -0.99 22.21
N PRO A 79 -6.70 -1.45 22.74
CA PRO A 79 -8.02 -1.10 22.20
C PRO A 79 -8.26 0.41 22.10
N GLU A 80 -7.74 1.21 23.05
CA GLU A 80 -7.88 2.66 23.06
C GLU A 80 -7.16 3.31 21.87
N GLN A 81 -5.97 2.80 21.52
CA GLN A 81 -5.23 3.27 20.36
C GLN A 81 -5.97 2.91 19.06
N GLN A 82 -6.55 1.71 18.98
CA GLN A 82 -7.39 1.31 17.83
C GLN A 82 -8.62 2.21 17.68
N ILE A 83 -9.30 2.55 18.78
CA ILE A 83 -10.45 3.47 18.75
C ILE A 83 -10.02 4.85 18.25
N LYS A 84 -8.88 5.36 18.72
CA LYS A 84 -8.34 6.66 18.30
C LYS A 84 -8.00 6.69 16.81
N ASP A 85 -7.40 5.63 16.29
CA ASP A 85 -7.05 5.51 14.88
C ASP A 85 -8.30 5.43 13.99
N LEU A 86 -9.29 4.62 14.39
CA LEU A 86 -10.58 4.54 13.72
C LEU A 86 -11.34 5.88 13.73
N GLN A 87 -11.30 6.61 14.84
CA GLN A 87 -11.90 7.95 14.93
C GLN A 87 -11.23 8.94 13.97
N LYS A 88 -9.91 8.86 13.82
CA LYS A 88 -9.16 9.72 12.89
C LYS A 88 -9.56 9.43 11.44
N GLU A 89 -9.64 8.16 11.07
CA GLU A 89 -10.06 7.73 9.74
C GLU A 89 -11.51 8.12 9.44
N LEU A 90 -12.42 7.89 10.39
CA LEU A 90 -13.83 8.28 10.27
C LEU A 90 -13.99 9.79 10.04
N ASN A 91 -13.22 10.61 10.75
CA ASN A 91 -13.26 12.06 10.59
C ASN A 91 -12.72 12.52 9.23
N ALA A 92 -11.66 11.88 8.72
CA ALA A 92 -11.14 12.15 7.39
C ALA A 92 -12.18 11.84 6.30
N VAL A 93 -12.78 10.65 6.35
CA VAL A 93 -13.81 10.21 5.39
C VAL A 93 -15.06 11.09 5.47
N LYS A 94 -15.47 11.51 6.67
CA LYS A 94 -16.61 12.42 6.85
C LYS A 94 -16.34 13.80 6.24
N THR A 95 -15.10 14.29 6.35
CA THR A 95 -14.68 15.56 5.76
C THR A 95 -14.69 15.48 4.24
N GLU A 96 -14.12 14.42 3.68
CA GLU A 96 -14.11 14.17 2.24
C GLU A 96 -15.53 14.05 1.66
N ASN A 97 -16.40 13.27 2.31
CA ASN A 97 -17.80 13.15 1.90
C ASN A 97 -18.51 14.50 1.90
N LYS A 98 -18.28 15.34 2.91
CA LYS A 98 -18.87 16.68 2.96
C LYS A 98 -18.38 17.53 1.78
N THR A 99 -17.09 17.49 1.47
CA THR A 99 -16.51 18.20 0.32
C THR A 99 -17.11 17.73 -0.99
N LEU A 100 -17.23 16.40 -1.19
CA LEU A 100 -17.84 15.83 -2.39
C LEU A 100 -19.32 16.22 -2.53
N MET A 101 -20.08 16.20 -1.44
CA MET A 101 -21.48 16.65 -1.46
C MET A 101 -21.62 18.12 -1.88
N LEU A 102 -20.73 19.00 -1.39
CA LEU A 102 -20.73 20.41 -1.78
C LEU A 102 -20.40 20.58 -3.26
N ALA A 103 -19.34 19.91 -3.74
CA ALA A 103 -18.96 19.95 -5.15
C ALA A 103 -20.07 19.42 -6.08
N LEU A 104 -20.79 18.38 -5.67
CA LEU A 104 -21.94 17.86 -6.40
C LEU A 104 -23.10 18.85 -6.45
N ALA A 105 -23.39 19.54 -5.34
CA ALA A 105 -24.44 20.56 -5.29
C ALA A 105 -24.08 21.75 -6.21
N GLU A 106 -22.86 22.26 -6.13
CA GLU A 106 -22.38 23.35 -6.98
C GLU A 106 -22.42 22.96 -8.47
N SER A 107 -22.00 21.74 -8.81
CA SER A 107 -22.05 21.24 -10.18
C SER A 107 -23.50 21.11 -10.69
N ALA A 108 -24.44 20.69 -9.85
CA ALA A 108 -25.85 20.57 -10.22
C ALA A 108 -26.50 21.94 -10.46
N GLU A 109 -26.16 22.95 -9.63
CA GLU A 109 -26.62 24.32 -9.83
C GLU A 109 -26.08 24.94 -11.12
N ALA A 110 -24.78 24.75 -11.41
CA ALA A 110 -24.17 25.20 -12.66
C ALA A 110 -24.88 24.60 -13.89
N GLN A 111 -25.13 23.29 -13.88
CA GLN A 111 -25.86 22.63 -14.97
C GLN A 111 -27.30 23.16 -15.15
N GLN A 112 -27.99 23.48 -14.06
CA GLN A 112 -29.32 24.09 -14.17
C GLN A 112 -29.26 25.49 -14.78
N ARG A 113 -28.29 26.31 -14.37
CA ARG A 113 -28.10 27.66 -14.93
C ARG A 113 -27.79 27.59 -16.42
N ASP A 114 -26.82 26.76 -16.82
CA ASP A 114 -26.46 26.57 -18.22
C ASP A 114 -27.66 26.13 -19.06
N LYS A 115 -28.51 25.25 -18.52
CA LYS A 115 -29.74 24.83 -19.20
C LYS A 115 -30.71 25.99 -19.40
N THR A 116 -30.92 26.82 -18.38
CA THR A 116 -31.81 27.98 -18.46
C THR A 116 -31.28 29.03 -19.43
N GLU A 117 -29.98 29.33 -19.39
CA GLU A 117 -29.34 30.28 -20.31
C GLU A 117 -29.44 29.82 -21.76
N ASN A 118 -29.17 28.54 -22.02
CA ASN A 118 -29.32 27.96 -23.35
C ASN A 118 -30.78 28.02 -23.85
N GLN A 119 -31.76 27.75 -22.98
CA GLN A 119 -33.19 27.84 -23.35
C GLN A 119 -33.59 29.28 -23.70
N LEU A 120 -33.07 30.27 -22.96
CA LEU A 120 -33.32 31.68 -23.24
C LEU A 120 -32.68 32.11 -24.58
N ALA A 121 -31.42 31.75 -24.80
CA ALA A 121 -30.73 32.04 -26.05
C ALA A 121 -31.43 31.43 -27.28
N VAL A 122 -31.97 30.21 -27.14
CA VAL A 122 -32.77 29.57 -28.21
C VAL A 122 -34.08 30.33 -28.43
N ALA A 123 -34.77 30.76 -27.38
CA ALA A 123 -36.02 31.53 -27.50
C ALA A 123 -35.80 32.85 -28.25
N ASP A 124 -34.75 33.60 -27.89
CA ASP A 124 -34.38 34.86 -28.55
C ASP A 124 -34.05 34.64 -30.04
N LEU A 125 -33.33 33.56 -30.37
CA LEU A 125 -33.05 33.19 -31.76
C LEU A 125 -34.34 32.87 -32.54
N VAL A 126 -35.27 32.11 -31.95
CA VAL A 126 -36.55 31.81 -32.58
C VAL A 126 -37.36 33.08 -32.84
N GLU A 127 -37.43 34.00 -31.88
CA GLU A 127 -38.15 35.28 -32.04
C GLU A 127 -37.53 36.14 -33.14
N THR A 128 -36.20 36.26 -33.19
CA THR A 128 -35.53 37.03 -34.25
C THR A 128 -35.70 36.44 -35.64
N LEU A 129 -35.81 35.11 -35.77
CA LEU A 129 -36.09 34.44 -37.05
C LEU A 129 -37.53 34.70 -37.51
N ILE A 130 -38.51 34.54 -36.61
CA ILE A 130 -39.92 34.82 -36.91
C ILE A 130 -40.10 36.27 -37.39
N ASN A 131 -39.49 37.24 -36.69
CA ASN A 131 -39.58 38.65 -37.07
C ASN A 131 -38.89 38.98 -38.41
N LYS A 132 -37.94 38.16 -38.87
CA LYS A 132 -37.25 38.34 -40.17
C LYS A 132 -37.98 37.67 -41.33
N GLU A 133 -38.79 36.64 -41.09
CA GLU A 133 -39.58 35.95 -42.12
C GLU A 133 -40.94 36.63 -42.41
N VAL A 134 -41.37 37.56 -41.55
CA VAL A 134 -42.67 38.27 -41.66
C VAL A 134 -42.55 39.62 -42.40
N LEU A 135 -41.37 39.98 -42.94
CA LEU A 135 -41.10 41.15 -43.78
C LEU A 135 -40.83 40.75 -45.23
#